data_AF-A0A954SP20-F1
#
_entry.id   AF-A0A954SP20-F1
#
_cell.length_a   1.000
_cell.length_b   1.000
_cell.length_c   1.000
_cell.angle_alpha   90.00
_cell.angle_beta   90.00
_cell.angle_gamma   90.00
#
_symmetry.space_group_name_H-M   'P 1'
#
loop_
_entity.id
_entity.type
_entity.pdbx_description
1 polymer ?
#
loop_
_entity_poly.entity_id
_entity_poly.type
_entity_poly.pdbx_seq_one_letter_code
_entity_poly.pdbx_strand_id
1 'polypeptide(L)'
;MNDKRSSRIEKRVSRRGFSLVEAMIGIAALAICTLMIVPMLQGQAAWRQELRREQFARITLQNIATELQIASPNELTEEALGPLLEMTSERREVFPEGTIEAEVSRESDPPGHRVRLRLSWGKKGESSRFKVELVTWVFERGGGP
;
A
#
# COMPACT_ATOMS: atom_id res chain seq x y z
N MET A 1 19.13 -85.43 -26.46
CA MET A 1 19.72 -85.05 -25.16
C MET A 1 19.95 -83.54 -25.19
N ASN A 2 18.89 -82.75 -25.02
CA ASN A 2 18.41 -82.16 -23.75
C ASN A 2 19.55 -81.48 -22.96
N ASP A 3 19.75 -80.16 -22.95
CA ASP A 3 18.88 -78.97 -22.81
C ASP A 3 19.12 -78.30 -21.44
N LYS A 4 19.13 -76.97 -21.47
CA LYS A 4 19.09 -75.98 -20.37
C LYS A 4 20.41 -75.64 -19.68
N ARG A 5 21.18 -74.82 -20.42
CA ARG A 5 22.04 -73.79 -19.84
C ARG A 5 21.27 -73.00 -18.79
N SER A 6 21.84 -72.96 -17.60
CA SER A 6 21.40 -72.19 -16.45
C SER A 6 21.37 -70.69 -16.78
N SER A 7 20.21 -70.15 -17.16
CA SER A 7 19.96 -68.71 -17.18
C SER A 7 19.54 -68.27 -15.78
N ARG A 8 20.51 -68.04 -14.89
CA ARG A 8 20.27 -67.22 -13.69
C ARG A 8 20.00 -65.79 -14.17
N ILE A 9 18.74 -65.43 -14.30
CA ILE A 9 18.33 -64.03 -14.42
C ILE A 9 18.61 -63.42 -13.05
N GLU A 10 19.75 -62.74 -12.94
CA GLU A 10 20.05 -61.87 -11.81
C GLU A 10 18.95 -60.81 -11.72
N LYS A 11 18.06 -60.94 -10.74
CA LYS A 11 17.22 -59.83 -10.31
C LYS A 11 18.16 -58.74 -9.82
N ARG A 12 18.44 -57.75 -10.65
CA ARG A 12 18.99 -56.46 -10.20
C ARG A 12 17.96 -55.85 -9.25
N VAL A 13 18.12 -56.15 -7.96
CA VAL A 13 17.46 -55.41 -6.89
C VAL A 13 18.07 -54.01 -6.95
N SER A 14 17.42 -53.11 -7.68
CA SER A 14 17.68 -51.68 -7.56
C SER A 14 17.35 -51.30 -6.12
N ARG A 15 18.40 -51.17 -5.30
CA ARG A 15 18.28 -50.66 -3.95
C ARG A 15 17.84 -49.20 -4.06
N ARG A 16 16.53 -48.99 -4.01
CA ARG A 16 15.87 -47.69 -3.86
C ARG A 16 16.07 -47.16 -2.43
N GLY A 17 17.32 -47.03 -2.00
CA GLY A 17 17.68 -46.32 -0.79
C GLY A 17 18.00 -44.90 -1.20
N PHE A 18 17.14 -43.94 -0.85
CA PHE A 18 17.47 -42.52 -0.97
C PHE A 18 18.76 -42.29 -0.19
N SER A 19 19.81 -41.81 -0.87
CA SER A 19 21.10 -41.62 -0.23
C SER A 19 20.97 -40.56 0.86
N LEU A 20 21.63 -40.74 2.01
CA LEU A 20 21.70 -39.71 3.06
C LEU A 20 22.19 -38.36 2.48
N VAL A 21 23.06 -38.41 1.46
CA VAL A 21 23.54 -37.24 0.73
C VAL A 21 22.43 -36.57 -0.07
N GLU A 22 21.55 -37.34 -0.74
CA GLU A 22 20.40 -36.79 -1.47
C GLU A 22 19.41 -36.14 -0.51
N ALA A 23 19.19 -36.71 0.68
CA ALA A 23 18.37 -36.11 1.71
C ALA A 23 18.97 -34.78 2.21
N MET A 24 20.28 -34.71 2.44
CA MET A 24 20.94 -33.46 2.83
C MET A 24 20.87 -32.40 1.73
N ILE A 25 21.06 -32.79 0.46
CA ILE A 25 20.92 -31.87 -0.68
C ILE A 25 19.48 -31.36 -0.76
N GLY A 26 18.48 -32.22 -0.59
CA GLY A 26 17.08 -31.85 -0.57
C GLY A 26 16.75 -30.86 0.56
N ILE A 27 17.26 -31.11 1.78
CA ILE A 27 17.11 -30.19 2.92
C ILE A 27 17.81 -28.85 2.65
N ALA A 28 19.02 -28.86 2.11
CA ALA A 28 19.76 -27.65 1.79
C ALA A 28 19.04 -26.82 0.72
N ALA A 29 18.55 -27.45 -0.35
CA ALA A 29 17.77 -26.80 -1.39
C ALA A 29 16.47 -26.21 -0.82
N LEU A 30 15.77 -26.97 0.04
CA LEU A 30 14.57 -26.48 0.72
C LEU A 30 14.88 -25.28 1.61
N ALA A 31 15.96 -25.31 2.39
CA ALA A 31 16.38 -24.21 3.24
C ALA A 31 16.68 -22.94 2.43
N ILE A 32 17.36 -23.07 1.29
CA ILE A 32 17.62 -21.95 0.37
C ILE A 32 16.30 -21.36 -0.15
N CYS A 33 15.37 -22.20 -0.59
CA CYS A 33 14.04 -21.76 -1.03
C CYS A 33 13.29 -21.00 0.08
N THR A 34 13.31 -21.52 1.31
CA THR A 34 12.67 -20.86 2.46
C THR A 34 13.31 -19.51 2.76
N LEU A 35 14.65 -19.42 2.72
CA LEU A 35 15.39 -18.17 2.93
C LEU A 35 15.06 -17.10 1.88
N MET A 36 14.68 -17.50 0.67
CA MET A 36 14.23 -16.56 -0.36
C MET A 36 12.77 -16.14 -0.19
N ILE A 37 11.88 -17.07 0.19
CA ILE A 37 10.43 -16.81 0.23
C ILE A 37 10.02 -16.04 1.50
N VAL A 38 10.61 -16.33 2.66
CA VAL A 38 10.20 -15.71 3.93
C VAL A 38 10.35 -14.18 3.93
N PRO A 39 11.48 -13.59 3.50
CA PRO A 39 11.62 -12.13 3.43
C PRO A 39 10.60 -11.49 2.48
N MET A 40 10.30 -12.17 1.36
CA MET A 40 9.30 -11.71 0.39
C MET A 40 7.89 -11.65 1.01
N LEU A 41 7.51 -12.66 1.79
CA LEU A 41 6.23 -12.68 2.51
C LEU A 41 6.16 -11.61 3.61
N GLN A 42 7.26 -11.39 4.33
CA GLN A 42 7.34 -10.35 5.36
C GLN A 42 7.23 -8.94 4.75
N GLY A 43 7.88 -8.70 3.61
CA GLY A 43 7.76 -7.44 2.87
C GLY A 43 6.33 -7.15 2.41
N GLN A 44 5.57 -8.17 2.01
CA GLN A 44 4.17 -7.98 1.59
C GLN A 44 3.27 -7.43 2.70
N ALA A 45 3.51 -7.78 3.96
CA ALA A 45 2.68 -7.28 5.06
C ALA A 45 2.84 -5.76 5.23
N ALA A 46 4.08 -5.27 5.22
CA ALA A 46 4.38 -3.84 5.27
C ALA A 46 3.78 -3.10 4.07
N TRP A 47 3.93 -3.65 2.87
CA TRP A 47 3.34 -3.08 1.65
C TRP A 47 1.81 -3.01 1.70
N ARG A 48 1.14 -4.07 2.18
CA ARG A 48 -0.32 -4.08 2.32
C ARG A 48 -0.79 -3.06 3.35
N GLN A 49 -0.07 -2.91 4.44
CA GLN A 49 -0.38 -1.90 5.45
C GLN A 49 -0.26 -0.49 4.86
N GLU A 50 0.77 -0.24 4.07
CA GLU A 50 0.98 1.06 3.44
C GLU A 50 -0.09 1.38 2.39
N LEU A 51 -0.46 0.40 1.55
CA LEU A 51 -1.58 0.56 0.61
C LEU A 51 -2.91 0.85 1.31
N ARG A 52 -3.17 0.21 2.46
CA ARG A 52 -4.37 0.49 3.27
C ARG A 52 -4.35 1.91 3.82
N ARG A 53 -3.19 2.38 4.29
CA ARG A 53 -3.02 3.78 4.75
C ARG A 53 -3.26 4.77 3.63
N GLU A 54 -2.71 4.51 2.44
CA GLU A 54 -2.93 5.36 1.27
C GLU A 54 -4.42 5.41 0.89
N GLN A 55 -5.11 4.27 0.89
CA GLN A 55 -6.54 4.21 0.62
C GLN A 55 -7.35 5.01 1.66
N PHE A 56 -7.00 4.87 2.95
CA PHE A 56 -7.64 5.62 4.02
C PHE A 56 -7.37 7.13 3.90
N ALA A 57 -6.15 7.53 3.51
CA ALA A 57 -5.81 8.93 3.25
C ALA A 57 -6.66 9.52 2.12
N ARG A 58 -6.84 8.77 1.01
CA ARG A 58 -7.68 9.18 -0.12
C ARG A 58 -9.14 9.39 0.30
N ILE A 59 -9.71 8.45 1.06
CA ILE A 59 -11.08 8.56 1.57
C ILE A 59 -11.21 9.77 2.51
N THR A 60 -10.22 9.99 3.37
CA THR A 60 -10.20 11.14 4.28
C THR A 60 -10.22 12.46 3.50
N LEU A 61 -9.36 12.60 2.49
CA LEU A 61 -9.33 13.80 1.64
C LEU A 61 -10.61 13.96 0.81
N GLN A 62 -11.22 12.87 0.34
CA GLN A 62 -12.51 12.91 -0.37
C GLN A 62 -13.65 13.38 0.53
N ASN A 63 -13.68 12.92 1.80
CA ASN A 63 -14.68 13.38 2.76
C ASN A 63 -14.53 14.88 3.03
N ILE A 64 -13.30 15.35 3.25
CA ILE A 64 -13.02 16.78 3.42
C ILE A 64 -13.42 17.56 2.16
N ALA A 65 -13.06 17.08 0.96
CA ALA A 65 -13.45 17.72 -0.29
C ALA A 65 -14.97 17.80 -0.47
N THR A 66 -15.71 16.80 0.00
CA THR A 66 -17.18 16.78 -0.05
C THR A 66 -17.77 17.83 0.90
N GLU A 67 -17.22 17.96 2.10
CA GLU A 67 -17.62 19.01 3.06
C GLU A 67 -17.34 20.41 2.50
N LEU A 68 -16.21 20.59 1.81
CA LEU A 68 -15.86 21.85 1.15
C LEU A 68 -16.78 22.23 -0.01
N GLN A 69 -17.32 21.25 -0.73
CA GLN A 69 -18.29 21.53 -1.81
C GLN A 69 -19.64 22.01 -1.28
N ILE A 70 -19.95 21.74 -0.01
CA ILE A 70 -21.18 22.21 0.65
C ILE A 70 -21.00 23.64 1.17
N ALA A 71 -19.77 24.01 1.57
CA ALA A 71 -19.43 25.34 2.05
C ALA A 71 -19.62 26.41 0.97
N SER A 72 -19.96 27.63 1.40
CA SER A 72 -20.00 28.77 0.48
C SER A 72 -18.59 29.12 0.01
N PRO A 73 -18.36 29.50 -1.27
CA PRO A 73 -17.06 29.96 -1.73
C PRO A 73 -16.49 31.12 -0.89
N ASN A 74 -17.36 31.96 -0.33
CA ASN A 74 -16.98 33.08 0.53
C ASN A 74 -16.53 32.66 1.93
N GLU A 75 -16.77 31.41 2.33
CA GLU A 75 -16.39 30.84 3.62
C GLU A 75 -15.08 30.03 3.53
N LEU A 76 -14.42 29.99 2.37
CA LEU A 76 -13.15 29.30 2.17
C LEU A 76 -11.96 30.14 2.66
N THR A 77 -11.98 30.56 3.93
CA THR A 77 -10.84 31.20 4.59
C THR A 77 -10.00 30.17 5.36
N GLU A 78 -8.71 30.46 5.59
CA GLU A 78 -7.83 29.56 6.36
C GLU A 78 -8.40 29.23 7.75
N GLU A 79 -9.06 30.21 8.38
CA GLU A 79 -9.68 30.08 9.70
C GLU A 79 -10.88 29.11 9.69
N ALA A 80 -11.70 29.15 8.64
CA ALA A 80 -12.85 28.27 8.49
C ALA A 80 -12.44 26.83 8.12
N LEU A 81 -11.30 26.66 7.45
CA LEU A 81 -10.75 25.35 7.11
C LEU A 81 -10.08 24.67 8.31
N GLY A 82 -9.58 25.43 9.27
CA GLY A 82 -8.84 24.92 10.44
C GLY A 82 -9.47 23.67 11.09
N PRO A 83 -10.77 23.69 11.46
CA PRO A 83 -11.44 22.53 12.06
C PRO A 83 -11.49 21.29 11.15
N LEU A 84 -11.62 21.49 9.82
CA LEU A 84 -11.67 20.40 8.84
C LEU A 84 -10.31 19.72 8.67
N LEU A 85 -9.25 20.51 8.71
CA LEU A 85 -7.85 20.08 8.56
C LEU A 85 -7.28 19.49 9.86
N GLU A 86 -7.98 19.64 10.99
CA GLU A 86 -7.50 19.12 12.25
C GLU A 86 -7.42 17.58 12.23
N MET A 87 -6.31 17.06 12.75
CA MET A 87 -6.13 15.64 13.01
C MET A 87 -6.98 15.22 14.21
N THR A 88 -8.16 14.66 13.93
CA THR A 88 -9.02 14.01 14.93
C THR A 88 -8.32 12.80 15.57
N SER A 89 -8.81 12.34 16.72
CA SER A 89 -8.29 11.16 17.43
C SER A 89 -8.22 9.92 16.53
N GLU A 90 -9.27 9.66 15.76
CA GLU A 90 -9.33 8.54 14.81
C GLU A 90 -8.27 8.66 13.71
N ARG A 91 -8.07 9.85 13.14
CA ARG A 91 -7.04 10.08 12.11
C ARG A 91 -5.63 9.94 12.68
N ARG A 92 -5.40 10.36 13.93
CA ARG A 92 -4.10 10.19 14.62
C ARG A 92 -3.79 8.73 14.94
N GLU A 93 -4.79 7.89 15.13
CA GLU A 93 -4.58 6.44 15.30
C GLU A 93 -3.96 5.83 14.03
N VAL A 94 -4.41 6.27 12.85
CA VAL A 94 -3.91 5.80 11.56
C VAL A 94 -2.62 6.53 11.14
N PHE A 95 -2.55 7.84 11.38
CA PHE A 95 -1.44 8.74 11.05
C PHE A 95 -0.93 9.51 12.29
N PRO A 96 -0.12 8.89 13.15
CA PRO A 96 0.33 9.53 14.39
C PRO A 96 1.12 10.84 14.18
N GLU A 97 1.90 10.90 13.09
CA GLU A 97 2.66 12.08 12.67
C GLU A 97 2.08 12.69 11.38
N GLY A 98 0.80 12.43 11.10
CA GLY A 98 0.13 12.93 9.90
C GLY A 98 -0.13 14.43 9.96
N THR A 99 -0.02 15.09 8.81
CA THR A 99 -0.48 16.47 8.63
C THR A 99 -1.44 16.56 7.45
N ILE A 100 -2.50 17.36 7.59
CA ILE A 100 -3.35 17.78 6.48
C ILE A 100 -3.10 19.27 6.23
N GLU A 101 -2.91 19.62 4.97
CA GLU A 101 -2.75 20.98 4.48
C GLU A 101 -3.82 21.25 3.41
N ALA A 102 -4.32 22.49 3.37
CA ALA A 102 -5.14 22.98 2.27
C ALA A 102 -4.52 24.25 1.70
N GLU A 103 -4.52 24.36 0.38
CA GLU A 103 -4.12 25.55 -0.35
C GLU A 103 -5.31 25.98 -1.22
N VAL A 104 -5.85 27.16 -0.94
CA VAL A 104 -6.97 27.74 -1.69
C VAL A 104 -6.42 28.79 -2.64
N SER A 105 -6.76 28.64 -3.91
CA SER A 105 -6.40 29.59 -4.96
C SER A 105 -7.66 30.01 -5.72
N ARG A 106 -7.84 31.32 -5.91
CA ARG A 106 -8.93 31.84 -6.72
C ARG A 106 -8.47 31.87 -8.18
N GLU A 107 -9.17 31.16 -9.04
CA GLU A 107 -8.92 31.17 -10.48
C GLU A 107 -10.04 31.95 -11.19
N SER A 108 -9.67 32.66 -12.25
CA SER A 108 -10.60 33.47 -13.04
C SER A 108 -11.22 32.72 -14.22
N ASP A 109 -10.63 31.58 -14.61
CA ASP A 109 -11.05 30.81 -15.78
C ASP A 109 -10.77 29.30 -15.58
N PRO A 110 -11.77 28.46 -15.23
CA PRO A 110 -13.15 28.86 -14.93
C PRO A 110 -13.23 29.65 -13.62
N PRO A 111 -14.19 30.59 -13.47
CA PRO A 111 -14.32 31.41 -12.27
C PRO A 111 -14.70 30.55 -11.07
N GLY A 112 -13.77 30.37 -10.13
CA GLY A 112 -13.98 29.50 -8.97
C GLY A 112 -12.81 29.49 -7.99
N HIS A 113 -12.96 28.70 -6.93
CA HIS A 113 -11.89 28.44 -5.97
C HIS A 113 -11.36 27.03 -6.17
N ARG A 114 -10.10 26.93 -6.56
CA ARG A 114 -9.36 25.67 -6.60
C ARG A 114 -8.77 25.41 -5.23
N VAL A 115 -9.14 24.29 -4.64
CA VAL A 115 -8.63 23.85 -3.34
C VAL A 115 -7.77 22.61 -3.52
N ARG A 116 -6.49 22.72 -3.18
CA ARG A 116 -5.55 21.60 -3.14
C ARG A 116 -5.44 21.10 -1.70
N LEU A 117 -5.86 19.86 -1.46
CA LEU A 117 -5.73 19.17 -0.19
C LEU A 117 -4.56 18.20 -0.23
N ARG A 118 -3.74 18.19 0.81
CA ARG A 118 -2.59 17.30 0.95
C ARG A 118 -2.62 16.63 2.32
N LEU A 119 -2.51 15.30 2.35
CA LEU A 119 -2.27 14.55 3.57
C LEU A 119 -0.89 13.91 3.47
N SER A 120 -0.02 14.20 4.43
CA SER A 120 1.33 13.65 4.49
C SER A 120 1.56 12.87 5.78
N TRP A 121 2.31 11.77 5.71
CA TRP A 121 2.67 10.95 6.87
C TRP A 121 4.05 10.31 6.69
N GLY A 122 4.63 9.88 7.80
CA GLY A 122 6.00 9.35 7.87
C GLY A 122 6.86 10.16 8.83
N LYS A 123 7.98 9.58 9.27
CA LYS A 123 8.80 10.17 10.34
C LYS A 123 9.36 11.52 9.93
N LYS A 124 9.33 12.48 10.84
CA LYS A 124 9.99 13.78 10.64
C LYS A 124 11.50 13.58 10.38
N GLY A 125 11.98 14.04 9.23
CA GLY A 125 13.39 13.94 8.83
C GLY A 125 13.73 12.74 7.93
N GLU A 126 12.77 11.85 7.67
CA GLU A 126 12.93 10.77 6.71
C GLU A 126 12.66 11.30 5.28
N SER A 127 13.52 10.96 4.33
CA SER A 127 13.41 11.41 2.94
C SER A 127 12.16 10.88 2.23
N SER A 128 11.56 9.79 2.75
CA SER A 128 10.34 9.19 2.23
C SER A 128 9.14 9.53 3.09
N ARG A 129 8.70 10.79 3.07
CA ARG A 129 7.36 11.14 3.51
C ARG A 129 6.36 10.72 2.44
N PHE A 130 5.42 9.87 2.83
CA PHE A 130 4.30 9.52 1.98
C PHE A 130 3.35 10.71 1.92
N LYS A 131 2.74 10.92 0.75
CA LYS A 131 1.78 11.99 0.54
C LYS A 131 0.69 11.55 -0.41
N VAL A 132 -0.53 12.00 -0.12
CA VAL A 132 -1.67 11.93 -1.03
C VAL A 132 -2.14 13.37 -1.25
N GLU A 133 -2.41 13.71 -2.51
CA GLU A 133 -2.91 15.02 -2.91
C GLU A 133 -4.24 14.84 -3.65
N LEU A 134 -5.19 15.70 -3.34
CA LEU A 134 -6.48 15.79 -4.01
C LEU A 134 -6.76 17.25 -4.35
N VAL A 135 -7.18 17.52 -5.57
CA VAL A 135 -7.60 18.86 -6.00
C VAL A 135 -9.10 18.83 -6.23
N THR A 136 -9.81 19.79 -5.65
CA THR A 136 -11.24 20.00 -5.85
C THR A 136 -11.50 21.45 -6.23
N TRP A 137 -12.66 21.70 -6.83
CA TRP A 137 -13.11 23.02 -7.23
C TRP A 137 -14.41 23.35 -6.53
N VAL A 138 -14.52 24.58 -6.06
CA VAL A 138 -15.72 25.13 -5.43
C VAL A 138 -16.19 26.33 -6.25
N PHE A 139 -17.38 26.21 -6.82
CA PHE A 139 -18.02 27.22 -7.67
C PHE A 139 -19.19 27.88 -6.94
N GLU A 140 -19.53 29.11 -7.30
CA GLU A 140 -20.75 29.76 -6.80
C GLU A 140 -21.99 29.02 -7.29
N ARG A 141 -23.01 28.90 -6.43
CA ARG A 141 -24.28 28.25 -6.81
C ARG A 141 -24.94 29.03 -7.94
N GLY A 142 -24.95 28.44 -9.14
CA GLY A 142 -25.51 29.05 -10.36
C GLY A 142 -24.46 29.37 -11.43
N GLY A 143 -23.16 29.32 -11.10
CA GLY A 143 -22.08 29.31 -12.08
C GLY A 143 -21.82 27.89 -12.56
N GLY A 144 -22.22 27.57 -13.79
CA GLY A 144 -21.70 26.41 -14.48
C GLY A 144 -20.22 26.63 -14.87
N PRO A 145 -19.46 25.55 -15.15
CA PRO A 145 -18.14 25.68 -15.77
C PRO A 145 -18.22 26.39 -17.12
#